data_AF-A0A7G7HHZ2-F1
#
_entry.id   AF-A0A7G7HHZ2-F1
#
_cell.length_a   1.000
_cell.length_b   1.000
_cell.length_c   1.000
_cell.angle_alpha   90.00
_cell.angle_beta   90.00
_cell.angle_gamma   90.00
#
_symmetry.space_group_name_H-M   'P 1'
#
loop_
_entity.id
_entity.type
_entity.pdbx_description
1 polymer ?
#
loop_
_entity_poly.entity_id
_entity_poly.type
_entity_poly.pdbx_seq_one_letter_code
_entity_poly.pdbx_strand_id
1 'polypeptide(L)' 'MLITSTQAKAIRRKQADKQLTSKSASAEIGVTEVTYRKVRNGGEVKNGIYQKVMEWLAEDY' A
#
# COMPACT_ATOMS: atom_id res chain seq x y z
N MET A 1 -8.91 -9.61 -3.15
CA MET A 1 -7.52 -10.07 -2.93
C MET A 1 -7.09 -9.76 -1.51
N LEU A 2 -6.37 -10.68 -0.87
CA LEU A 2 -5.88 -10.54 0.50
C LEU A 2 -4.47 -9.92 0.49
N ILE A 3 -4.29 -8.83 1.24
CA ILE A 3 -2.96 -8.32 1.56
C ILE A 3 -2.45 -9.06 2.78
N THR A 4 -1.42 -9.88 2.58
CA THR A 4 -0.78 -10.67 3.63
C THR A 4 -0.02 -9.77 4.60
N SER A 5 0.27 -10.29 5.80
CA SER A 5 1.09 -9.60 6.79
C SER A 5 2.48 -9.23 6.26
N THR A 6 3.07 -10.10 5.42
CA THR A 6 4.36 -9.87 4.75
C THR A 6 4.28 -8.70 3.76
N GLN A 7 3.26 -8.66 2.92
CA GLN A 7 3.03 -7.55 1.99
C GLN A 7 2.76 -6.25 2.74
N ALA A 8 1.91 -6.28 3.76
CA ALA A 8 1.64 -5.12 4.62
C ALA A 8 2.93 -4.61 5.29
N LYS A 9 3.84 -5.50 5.70
CA LYS A 9 5.16 -5.13 6.25
C LYS A 9 6.05 -4.46 5.20
N ALA A 10 6.07 -4.97 3.98
CA ALA A 10 6.83 -4.36 2.87
C ALA A 10 6.31 -2.94 2.54
N ILE A 11 4.99 -2.76 2.49
CA ILE A 11 4.35 -1.47 2.26
C ILE A 11 4.72 -0.45 3.35
N ARG A 12 4.72 -0.86 4.63
CA ARG A 12 5.14 -0.01 5.75
C ARG A 12 6.62 0.39 5.64
N ARG A 13 7.49 -0.50 5.17
CA ARG A 13 8.92 -0.22 4.95
C ARG A 13 9.11 0.80 3.83
N LYS A 14 8.55 0.54 2.64
CA LYS A 14 8.60 1.48 1.51
C LYS A 14 8.06 2.87 1.86
N GLN A 15 6.96 2.92 2.64
CA GLN A 15 6.44 4.18 3.18
C GLN A 15 7.48 4.91 4.05
N ALA A 16 8.15 4.19 4.96
CA ALA A 16 9.15 4.75 5.86
C ALA A 16 10.43 5.16 5.12
N ASP A 17 10.89 4.35 4.17
CA ASP A 17 12.08 4.59 3.36
C ASP A 17 11.92 5.87 2.52
N LYS A 18 10.72 6.09 1.95
CA LYS A 18 10.35 7.32 1.23
C LYS A 18 9.92 8.48 2.16
N GLN A 19 9.92 8.29 3.48
CA GLN A 19 9.44 9.25 4.49
C GLN A 19 8.03 9.80 4.22
N LEU A 20 7.14 8.95 3.69
CA LEU A 20 5.80 9.35 3.28
C LEU A 20 4.80 9.33 4.44
N THR A 21 3.93 10.33 4.46
CA THR A 21 2.69 10.28 5.27
C THR A 21 1.70 9.28 4.66
N SER A 22 0.71 8.83 5.43
CA SER A 22 -0.35 7.96 4.89
C SER A 22 -1.13 8.64 3.77
N LYS A 23 -1.30 9.98 3.84
CA LYS A 23 -1.95 10.77 2.79
C LYS A 23 -1.12 10.77 1.50
N SER A 24 0.18 11.04 1.57
CA SER A 24 1.05 11.07 0.39
C SER A 24 1.22 9.68 -0.23
N ALA A 25 1.44 8.64 0.58
CA ALA A 25 1.50 7.27 0.07
C ALA A 25 0.19 6.83 -0.60
N SER A 26 -0.97 7.20 -0.04
CA SER A 26 -2.26 6.91 -0.68
C SER A 26 -2.44 7.64 -2.02
N ALA A 27 -1.92 8.86 -2.13
CA ALA A 27 -1.95 9.64 -3.37
C ALA A 27 -1.05 9.02 -4.45
N GLU A 28 0.16 8.59 -4.11
CA GLU A 28 1.07 7.90 -5.04
C GLU A 28 0.46 6.61 -5.58
N ILE A 29 -0.17 5.80 -4.72
CA ILE A 29 -0.83 4.55 -5.11
C ILE A 29 -2.15 4.83 -5.90
N GLY A 30 -2.68 6.05 -5.84
CA GLY A 30 -3.96 6.41 -6.46
C GLY A 30 -5.16 5.77 -5.75
N VAL A 31 -5.14 5.77 -4.41
CA VAL A 31 -6.22 5.27 -3.53
C VAL A 31 -6.55 6.30 -2.43
N THR A 32 -7.65 6.09 -1.73
CA THR A 32 -8.02 6.95 -0.59
C THR A 32 -7.18 6.62 0.66
N GLU A 33 -6.96 7.61 1.52
CA GLU A 33 -6.19 7.41 2.76
C GLU A 33 -6.81 6.32 3.67
N VAL A 34 -8.14 6.25 3.74
CA VAL A 34 -8.86 5.21 4.50
C VAL A 34 -8.53 3.81 3.96
N THR A 35 -8.53 3.67 2.64
CA THR A 35 -8.15 2.41 1.97
C THR A 35 -6.70 2.07 2.24
N TYR A 36 -5.80 3.06 2.17
CA TYR A 36 -4.39 2.87 2.45
C TYR A 36 -4.15 2.41 3.89
N ARG A 37 -4.86 2.94 4.88
CA ARG A 37 -4.75 2.46 6.28
C ARG A 37 -5.13 0.99 6.41
N LYS A 38 -6.15 0.52 5.68
CA LYS A 38 -6.51 -0.90 5.62
C LYS A 38 -5.40 -1.74 4.98
N VAL A 39 -4.88 -1.28 3.84
CA VAL A 39 -3.76 -1.90 3.10
C VAL A 39 -2.52 -2.04 3.98
N ARG A 40 -2.14 -0.95 4.66
CA ARG A 40 -1.00 -0.88 5.58
C ARG A 40 -1.14 -1.88 6.71
N ASN A 41 -2.34 -2.12 7.21
CA ASN A 41 -2.59 -3.04 8.32
C ASN A 41 -2.67 -4.52 7.88
N GLY A 42 -2.96 -4.76 6.61
CA GLY A 42 -3.26 -6.09 6.08
C GLY A 42 -4.76 -6.37 6.14
N GLY A 43 -5.24 -7.16 5.18
CA GLY A 43 -6.66 -7.50 5.06
C GLY A 43 -7.15 -7.50 3.62
N GLU A 44 -8.45 -7.73 3.46
CA GLU A 44 -9.07 -7.89 2.15
C GLU A 44 -9.34 -6.55 1.46
N VAL A 45 -8.96 -6.47 0.19
CA VAL A 45 -9.20 -5.32 -0.68
C VAL A 45 -9.74 -5.77 -2.04
N LYS A 46 -10.38 -4.84 -2.76
CA LYS A 46 -10.82 -5.08 -4.14
C LYS A 46 -9.60 -5.35 -5.04
N ASN A 47 -9.77 -6.16 -6.07
CA ASN A 47 -8.66 -6.55 -6.96
C ASN A 47 -7.93 -5.36 -7.59
N GLY A 48 -8.66 -4.33 -8.05
CA GLY A 48 -8.01 -3.13 -8.61
C GLY A 48 -7.18 -2.34 -7.59
N ILE A 49 -7.56 -2.35 -6.31
CA ILE A 49 -6.75 -1.73 -5.24
C ILE A 49 -5.51 -2.58 -4.97
N TYR A 50 -5.67 -3.90 -4.91
CA TYR A 50 -4.57 -4.82 -4.71
C TYR A 50 -3.51 -4.65 -5.80
N GLN A 51 -3.94 -4.61 -7.06
CA GLN A 51 -3.04 -4.43 -8.21
C GLN A 51 -2.25 -3.13 -8.10
N LYS A 52 -2.92 -1.99 -7.91
CA LYS A 52 -2.26 -0.67 -7.73
C LYS A 52 -1.23 -0.68 -6.60
N VAL A 53 -1.57 -1.30 -5.47
CA VAL A 53 -0.66 -1.40 -4.31
C VAL A 53 0.57 -2.25 -4.64
N MET A 54 0.39 -3.35 -5.37
CA MET A 54 1.51 -4.23 -5.75
C MET A 54 2.39 -3.59 -6.82
N GLU A 55 1.80 -2.89 -7.79
CA GLU A 55 2.52 -2.10 -8.80
C GLU A 55 3.37 -1.02 -8.13
N TRP A 56 2.77 -0.22 -7.24
CA TRP A 56 3.51 0.77 -6.46
C TRP A 56 4.60 0.13 -5.59
N LEU A 57 4.38 -1.07 -5.05
CA LEU A 57 5.40 -1.78 -4.29
C LEU A 57 6.57 -2.22 -5.18
N ALA A 58 6.29 -2.65 -6.41
CA ALA A 58 7.26 -3.13 -7.40
C ALA A 58 8.08 -2.03 -8.08
N GLU A 59 7.57 -0.80 -8.17
CA GLU A 59 8.24 0.37 -8.82
C GLU A 59 9.63 0.78 -8.26
N ASP A 60 10.20 0.05 -7.29
CA ASP A 60 11.59 0.27 -6.83
C ASP A 60 12.62 -0.61 -7.58
N TYR A 61 12.24 -1.29 -8.66
CA TYR A 61 13.11 -2.18 -9.47
C TYR A 61 13.09 -1.84 -10.96
#